data_AF-A0A1V3QQG5-F1
#
_entry.id   AF-A0A1V3QQG5-F1
#
_cell.length_a   1.000
_cell.length_b   1.000
_cell.length_c   1.000
_cell.angle_alpha   90.00
_cell.angle_beta   90.00
_cell.angle_gamma   90.00
#
_symmetry.space_group_name_H-M   'P 1'
#
loop_
_entity.id
_entity.type
_entity.pdbx_description
1 polymer ?
#
loop_
_entity_poly.entity_id
_entity_poly.type
_entity_poly.pdbx_seq_one_letter_code
_entity_poly.pdbx_strand_id
1 'polypeptide(L)'
;MKQIDMPFKLGMQYDNWEFDLEVIQDRIEYYDSYKYVGTELNKFLSKHADETELLFSLDILEAVVITFADKSSQFYKSINLITTRNKEEKHHFCIEEFTKFDAQISCIYKSKNIYIIYASNSLIKELVGSIR
;
A
#
# COMPACT_ATOMS: atom_id res chain seq x y z
N MET A 1 -2.56 -10.20 -19.01
CA MET A 1 -2.79 -9.33 -17.84
C MET A 1 -1.53 -8.52 -17.60
N LYS A 2 -1.60 -7.20 -17.42
CA LYS A 2 -0.40 -6.41 -17.07
C LYS A 2 0.11 -6.89 -15.72
N GLN A 3 1.39 -7.24 -15.64
CA GLN A 3 2.04 -7.55 -14.38
C GLN A 3 2.11 -6.25 -13.56
N ILE A 4 1.38 -6.19 -12.45
CA ILE A 4 1.57 -5.13 -11.45
C ILE A 4 2.97 -5.32 -10.88
N ASP A 5 3.81 -4.32 -11.07
CA ASP A 5 5.15 -4.26 -10.50
C ASP A 5 5.05 -3.67 -9.09
N MET A 6 5.44 -4.47 -8.10
CA MET A 6 5.43 -4.08 -6.69
C MET A 6 6.86 -3.74 -6.29
N PRO A 7 7.16 -2.45 -6.00
CA PRO A 7 8.52 -2.02 -5.73
C PRO A 7 9.09 -2.59 -4.42
N PHE A 8 8.21 -2.96 -3.47
CA PHE A 8 8.59 -3.62 -2.23
C PHE A 8 7.95 -5.00 -2.18
N LYS A 9 8.76 -6.02 -2.00
CA LYS A 9 8.28 -7.40 -1.93
C LYS A 9 8.11 -7.80 -0.47
N LEU A 10 6.92 -8.28 -0.10
CA LEU A 10 6.68 -8.81 1.25
C LEU A 10 7.61 -9.99 1.56
N GLY A 11 7.93 -10.17 2.84
CA GLY A 11 8.87 -11.19 3.32
C GLY A 11 10.34 -10.78 3.22
N MET A 12 10.65 -9.58 2.71
CA MET A 12 12.00 -9.05 2.63
C MET A 12 12.45 -8.47 3.98
N GLN A 13 13.76 -8.53 4.23
CA GLN A 13 14.37 -8.04 5.47
C GLN A 13 14.47 -6.50 5.49
N TYR A 14 14.33 -5.92 6.67
CA TYR A 14 14.50 -4.49 6.96
C TYR A 14 15.81 -3.93 6.39
N ASP A 15 16.92 -4.66 6.55
CA ASP A 15 18.26 -4.28 6.10
C ASP A 15 18.35 -3.91 4.61
N ASN A 16 17.41 -4.38 3.77
CA ASN A 16 17.35 -3.98 2.37
C ASN A 16 17.10 -2.48 2.17
N TRP A 17 16.52 -1.81 3.17
CA TRP A 17 16.10 -0.41 3.09
C TRP A 17 16.50 0.39 4.33
N GLU A 18 17.28 -0.15 5.28
CA GLU A 18 17.63 0.50 6.55
C GLU A 18 18.05 1.98 6.39
N PHE A 19 18.84 2.29 5.36
CA PHE A 19 19.34 3.65 5.08
C PHE A 19 18.34 4.56 4.35
N ASP A 20 17.26 4.00 3.82
CA ASP A 20 16.19 4.68 3.09
C ASP A 20 14.90 4.79 3.92
N LEU A 21 14.95 4.52 5.23
CA LEU A 21 13.79 4.50 6.11
C LEU A 21 13.89 5.54 7.23
N GLU A 22 12.81 6.28 7.42
CA GLU A 22 12.60 7.15 8.58
C GLU A 22 11.56 6.53 9.51
N VAL A 23 11.87 6.41 10.80
CA VAL A 23 10.92 5.93 11.82
C VAL A 23 9.74 6.90 11.92
N ILE A 24 8.53 6.37 11.89
CA ILE A 24 7.29 7.12 12.12
C ILE A 24 6.48 6.48 13.25
N GLN A 25 5.35 7.11 13.60
CA GLN A 25 4.45 6.50 14.57
C GLN A 25 3.86 5.20 14.00
N ASP A 26 3.87 4.15 14.82
CA ASP A 26 3.31 2.87 14.44
C ASP A 26 1.81 2.97 14.09
N ARG A 27 1.47 2.48 12.90
CA ARG A 27 0.09 2.45 12.40
C ARG A 27 -0.72 1.32 13.02
N ILE A 28 -0.07 0.17 13.24
CA ILE A 28 -0.67 -1.06 13.74
C ILE A 28 0.12 -1.52 14.97
N GLU A 29 -0.58 -1.97 16.01
CA GLU A 29 0.09 -2.47 17.22
C GLU A 29 0.96 -3.68 16.90
N TYR A 30 2.15 -3.77 17.51
CA TYR A 30 3.15 -4.84 17.29
C TYR A 30 3.84 -4.84 15.91
N TYR A 31 3.69 -3.76 15.13
CA TYR A 31 4.43 -3.55 13.88
C TYR A 31 5.17 -2.23 13.92
N ASP A 32 6.43 -2.25 13.51
CA ASP A 32 7.23 -1.05 13.39
C ASP A 32 6.94 -0.37 12.05
N SER A 33 6.53 0.90 12.09
CA SER A 33 6.17 1.67 10.89
C SER A 33 7.28 2.62 10.47
N TYR A 34 7.63 2.57 9.19
CA TYR A 34 8.68 3.40 8.61
C TYR A 34 8.18 4.09 7.35
N LYS A 35 8.59 5.33 7.17
CA LYS A 35 8.44 6.05 5.91
C LYS A 35 9.64 5.76 5.01
N TYR A 36 9.38 5.33 3.79
CA TYR A 36 10.41 5.22 2.76
C TYR A 36 10.76 6.60 2.19
N VAL A 37 12.02 6.97 2.31
CA VAL A 37 12.58 8.24 1.81
C VAL A 37 13.53 8.07 0.63
N GLY A 38 13.80 6.82 0.22
CA GLY A 38 14.56 6.53 -0.98
C GLY A 38 13.84 6.97 -2.27
N THR A 39 14.59 7.10 -3.36
CA THR A 39 14.06 7.64 -4.63
C THR A 39 13.81 6.58 -5.71
N GLU A 40 14.46 5.43 -5.60
CA GLU A 40 14.46 4.40 -6.65
C GLU A 40 13.14 3.63 -6.71
N LEU A 41 12.61 3.27 -5.53
CA LEU A 41 11.45 2.40 -5.38
C LEU A 41 10.14 3.16 -5.13
N ASN A 42 10.16 4.49 -5.06
CA ASN A 42 8.99 5.32 -4.78
C ASN A 42 8.05 5.50 -6.01
N LYS A 43 7.94 4.45 -6.85
CA LYS A 43 7.10 4.41 -8.04
C LYS A 43 6.21 3.16 -8.03
N PHE A 44 4.90 3.35 -8.22
CA PHE A 44 3.95 2.26 -8.38
C PHE A 44 3.10 2.50 -9.63
N LEU A 45 2.88 1.47 -10.46
CA LEU A 45 2.19 1.59 -11.76
C LEU A 45 2.74 2.73 -12.64
N SER A 46 4.06 2.91 -12.64
CA SER A 46 4.76 3.98 -13.37
C SER A 46 4.41 5.40 -12.91
N LYS A 47 3.96 5.55 -11.66
CA LYS A 47 3.61 6.84 -11.04
C LYS A 47 4.39 7.00 -9.74
N HIS A 48 4.95 8.17 -9.52
CA HIS A 48 5.59 8.51 -8.26
C HIS A 48 4.53 8.57 -7.16
N ALA A 49 4.77 7.87 -6.07
CA ALA A 49 3.97 8.00 -4.87
C ALA A 49 4.36 9.27 -4.12
N ASP A 50 3.38 9.87 -3.47
CA ASP A 50 3.60 11.05 -2.63
C ASP A 50 4.18 10.62 -1.27
N GLU A 51 3.80 9.43 -0.79
CA GLU A 51 4.35 8.81 0.42
C GLU A 51 4.27 7.28 0.31
N THR A 52 5.27 6.58 0.85
CA THR A 52 5.25 5.12 1.00
C THR A 52 5.64 4.78 2.43
N GLU A 53 4.83 3.96 3.08
CA GLU A 53 5.06 3.44 4.42
C GLU A 53 5.25 1.92 4.35
N LEU A 54 6.25 1.43 5.07
CA LEU A 54 6.61 0.03 5.21
C LEU A 54 6.38 -0.39 6.66
N LEU A 55 5.65 -1.49 6.87
CA LEU A 55 5.39 -2.06 8.18
C LEU A 55 6.14 -3.37 8.33
N PHE A 56 6.95 -3.47 9.38
CA PHE A 56 7.77 -4.63 9.66
C PHE A 56 7.30 -5.35 10.92
N SER A 57 7.47 -6.67 10.94
CA SER A 57 7.37 -7.49 12.14
C SER A 57 8.59 -8.39 12.20
N LEU A 58 9.35 -8.34 13.31
CA LEU A 58 10.60 -9.10 13.47
C LEU A 58 11.55 -8.90 12.28
N ASP A 59 11.72 -7.65 11.86
CA ASP A 59 12.55 -7.23 10.71
C ASP A 59 12.08 -7.74 9.33
N ILE A 60 10.89 -8.34 9.23
CA ILE A 60 10.30 -8.81 7.98
C ILE A 60 9.21 -7.86 7.50
N LEU A 61 9.26 -7.47 6.23
CA LEU A 61 8.25 -6.61 5.61
C LEU A 61 6.92 -7.36 5.46
N GLU A 62 5.92 -6.94 6.23
CA GLU A 62 4.60 -7.58 6.29
C GLU A 62 3.52 -6.78 5.57
N ALA A 63 3.71 -5.46 5.45
CA ALA A 63 2.79 -4.62 4.69
C ALA A 63 3.43 -3.35 4.13
N VAL A 64 2.77 -2.83 3.11
CA VAL A 64 3.13 -1.58 2.44
C VAL A 64 1.88 -0.74 2.21
N VAL A 65 1.97 0.54 2.53
CA VAL A 65 0.94 1.55 2.28
C VAL A 65 1.51 2.64 1.38
N ILE A 66 1.01 2.74 0.16
CA ILE A 66 1.41 3.74 -0.83
C ILE A 66 0.32 4.78 -0.92
N THR A 67 0.66 6.04 -0.71
CA THR A 67 -0.26 7.17 -0.77
C THR A 67 0.02 8.03 -1.99
N PHE A 68 -1.03 8.34 -2.73
CA PHE A 68 -1.03 9.39 -3.75
C PHE A 68 -1.98 10.50 -3.32
N ALA A 69 -1.46 11.70 -3.08
CA ALA A 69 -2.21 12.86 -2.63
C ALA A 69 -2.82 13.64 -3.79
N ASP A 70 -3.97 14.27 -3.54
CA ASP A 70 -4.70 15.17 -4.45
C ASP A 70 -4.86 14.63 -5.89
N LYS A 71 -5.16 13.33 -5.98
CA LYS A 71 -5.42 12.65 -7.25
C LYS A 71 -6.90 12.65 -7.59
N SER A 72 -7.18 12.71 -8.88
CA SER A 72 -8.55 12.70 -9.38
C SER A 72 -9.18 11.31 -9.30
N SER A 73 -10.51 11.27 -9.26
CA SER A 73 -11.27 10.01 -9.40
C SER A 73 -10.99 9.29 -10.73
N GLN A 74 -10.52 10.00 -11.77
CA GLN A 74 -10.08 9.39 -13.02
C GLN A 74 -8.77 8.61 -12.86
N PHE A 75 -7.84 9.15 -12.08
CA PHE A 75 -6.60 8.44 -11.74
C PHE A 75 -6.92 7.18 -10.92
N TYR A 76 -7.83 7.26 -9.95
CA TYR A 76 -8.36 6.09 -9.27
C TYR A 76 -8.94 5.06 -10.25
N LYS A 77 -9.83 5.46 -11.16
CA LYS A 77 -10.40 4.56 -12.19
C LYS A 77 -9.31 3.91 -13.05
N SER A 78 -8.21 4.60 -13.34
CA SER A 78 -7.10 4.04 -14.13
C SER A 78 -6.35 2.93 -13.38
N ILE A 79 -6.24 3.05 -12.05
CA ILE A 79 -5.70 2.00 -11.17
C ILE A 79 -6.73 0.86 -11.06
N ASN A 80 -8.01 1.22 -10.88
CA ASN A 80 -9.14 0.31 -10.69
C ASN A 80 -9.43 -0.59 -11.91
N LEU A 81 -9.04 -0.18 -13.11
CA LEU A 81 -9.20 -0.98 -14.33
C LEU A 81 -8.20 -2.14 -14.43
N ILE A 82 -7.12 -2.07 -13.65
CA ILE A 82 -6.06 -3.10 -13.60
C ILE A 82 -6.42 -4.19 -12.57
N THR A 83 -7.42 -3.93 -11.75
CA THR A 83 -7.82 -4.67 -10.56
C THR A 83 -9.21 -5.30 -10.81
N THR A 84 -9.28 -6.63 -10.84
CA THR A 84 -10.51 -7.40 -11.10
C THR A 84 -11.02 -8.17 -9.87
N ARG A 85 -11.98 -7.64 -9.11
CA ARG A 85 -13.09 -8.34 -8.39
C ARG A 85 -13.48 -7.65 -7.07
N ASN A 86 -14.78 -7.76 -6.80
CA ASN A 86 -15.53 -7.37 -5.61
C ASN A 86 -15.49 -5.88 -5.26
N LYS A 87 -16.63 -5.22 -5.52
CA LYS A 87 -16.85 -3.81 -5.27
C LYS A 87 -17.82 -3.67 -4.10
N GLU A 88 -17.32 -3.27 -2.93
CA GLU A 88 -18.19 -2.71 -1.89
C GLU A 88 -18.13 -1.19 -1.97
N GLU A 89 -19.21 -0.57 -2.46
CA GLU A 89 -19.36 0.88 -2.46
C GLU A 89 -20.03 1.33 -1.17
N LYS A 90 -19.25 1.86 -0.22
CA LYS A 90 -19.79 2.63 0.91
C LYS A 90 -19.36 4.08 0.76
N HIS A 91 -20.11 4.80 -0.07
CA HIS A 91 -20.22 6.26 -0.23
C HIS A 91 -18.97 7.14 -0.45
N HIS A 92 -17.76 6.76 -0.02
CA HIS A 92 -16.48 7.41 -0.33
C HIS A 92 -15.31 6.43 -0.20
N PHE A 93 -15.57 5.12 -0.32
CA PHE A 93 -14.59 4.04 -0.23
C PHE A 93 -14.97 2.98 -1.25
N CYS A 94 -13.99 2.48 -1.99
CA CYS A 94 -14.14 1.33 -2.86
C CYS A 94 -12.89 0.50 -2.68
N ILE A 95 -13.04 -0.61 -1.97
CA ILE A 95 -11.99 -1.57 -1.64
C ILE A 95 -12.03 -2.65 -2.72
N GLU A 96 -10.90 -2.91 -3.36
CA GLU A 96 -10.76 -4.03 -4.28
C GLU A 96 -9.63 -4.93 -3.79
N GLU A 97 -9.95 -6.19 -3.47
CA GLU A 97 -9.02 -7.18 -2.92
C GLU A 97 -8.41 -8.07 -4.01
N PHE A 98 -7.08 -8.19 -4.03
CA PHE A 98 -6.35 -9.08 -4.97
C PHE A 98 -5.46 -10.06 -4.26
N THR A 99 -5.60 -11.35 -4.53
CA THR A 99 -4.62 -12.35 -4.09
C THR A 99 -3.54 -12.51 -5.17
N LYS A 100 -2.30 -12.12 -4.87
CA LYS A 100 -1.14 -12.43 -5.73
C LYS A 100 0.07 -12.66 -4.82
N PHE A 101 0.68 -13.85 -4.91
CA PHE A 101 1.85 -14.22 -4.10
C PHE A 101 1.62 -14.07 -2.58
N ASP A 102 0.61 -14.74 -2.04
CA ASP A 102 0.20 -14.72 -0.61
C ASP A 102 -0.13 -13.34 -0.02
N ALA A 103 -0.05 -12.27 -0.82
CA ALA A 103 -0.43 -10.91 -0.45
C ALA A 103 -1.84 -10.58 -0.95
N GLN A 104 -2.61 -9.90 -0.10
CA GLN A 104 -3.78 -9.14 -0.53
C GLN A 104 -3.38 -7.71 -0.87
N ILE A 105 -4.02 -7.13 -1.88
CA ILE A 105 -3.89 -5.71 -2.23
C ILE A 105 -5.25 -5.05 -2.04
N SER A 106 -5.32 -3.85 -1.48
CA SER A 106 -6.50 -3.00 -1.38
C SER A 106 -6.20 -1.61 -1.95
N CYS A 107 -7.06 -1.11 -2.82
CA CYS A 107 -7.03 0.29 -3.27
C CYS A 107 -8.14 1.06 -2.57
N ILE A 108 -7.89 2.27 -2.07
CA ILE A 108 -8.87 3.11 -1.38
C ILE A 108 -8.79 4.53 -1.93
N TYR A 109 -9.88 5.09 -2.42
CA TYR A 109 -9.99 6.51 -2.77
C TYR A 109 -10.71 7.28 -1.66
N LYS A 110 -10.08 8.28 -1.06
CA LYS A 110 -10.66 9.05 0.04
C LYS A 110 -10.13 10.48 0.07
N SER A 111 -11.01 11.47 0.17
CA SER A 111 -10.64 12.89 0.30
C SER A 111 -9.61 13.37 -0.75
N LYS A 112 -9.74 12.86 -1.99
CA LYS A 112 -8.78 13.03 -3.12
C LYS A 112 -7.44 12.32 -2.97
N ASN A 113 -7.21 11.60 -1.89
CA ASN A 113 -6.06 10.72 -1.75
C ASN A 113 -6.40 9.32 -2.24
N ILE A 114 -5.40 8.60 -2.75
CA ILE A 114 -5.50 7.19 -3.10
C ILE A 114 -4.46 6.43 -2.30
N TYR A 115 -4.92 5.39 -1.63
CA TYR A 115 -4.10 4.48 -0.85
C TYR A 115 -4.07 3.15 -1.58
N ILE A 116 -2.87 2.62 -1.82
CA ILE A 116 -2.67 1.26 -2.28
C ILE A 116 -1.97 0.53 -1.15
N ILE A 117 -2.66 -0.45 -0.59
CA ILE A 117 -2.20 -1.24 0.54
C ILE A 117 -1.93 -2.64 0.01
N TYR A 118 -0.81 -3.25 0.37
CA TYR A 118 -0.67 -4.70 0.22
C TYR A 118 0.00 -5.34 1.42
N ALA A 119 -0.57 -6.45 1.87
CA ALA A 119 -0.24 -7.11 3.13
C ALA A 119 -0.75 -8.56 3.15
N SER A 120 -0.39 -9.32 4.18
CA SER A 120 -1.03 -10.61 4.47
C SER A 120 -2.53 -10.48 4.79
N ASN A 121 -3.30 -11.56 4.60
CA ASN A 121 -4.76 -11.58 4.79
C ASN A 121 -5.22 -11.08 6.17
N SER A 122 -4.45 -11.35 7.22
CA SER A 122 -4.78 -10.96 8.59
C SER A 122 -4.59 -9.47 8.82
N LEU A 123 -3.55 -8.89 8.23
CA LEU A 123 -3.13 -7.51 8.47
C LEU A 123 -3.89 -6.50 7.59
N ILE A 124 -4.29 -6.90 6.38
CA ILE A 124 -4.89 -5.96 5.42
C ILE A 124 -6.19 -5.32 5.94
N LYS A 125 -7.04 -6.07 6.66
CA LYS A 125 -8.30 -5.54 7.20
C LYS A 125 -8.06 -4.44 8.22
N GLU A 126 -7.05 -4.62 9.06
CA GLU A 126 -6.67 -3.64 10.08
C GLU A 126 -6.08 -2.40 9.43
N LEU A 127 -5.21 -2.57 8.43
CA LEU A 127 -4.65 -1.47 7.65
C LEU A 127 -5.72 -0.68 6.91
N VAL A 128 -6.66 -1.34 6.24
CA VAL A 128 -7.80 -0.68 5.58
C VAL A 128 -8.63 0.10 6.61
N GLY A 129 -8.87 -0.46 7.80
CA GLY A 129 -9.56 0.21 8.90
C GLY A 129 -8.79 1.41 9.49
N SER A 130 -7.47 1.43 9.38
CA SER A 130 -6.62 2.53 9.85
C SER A 130 -6.70 3.78 8.97
N ILE A 131 -7.14 3.67 7.72
CA ILE A 131 -7.29 4.80 6.78
C ILE A 131 -8.52 5.64 7.16
N ARG A 132 -8.35 6.53 8.14
CA ARG A 132 -9.35 7.48 8.69
C ARG A 132 -9.45 8.81 7.97
#